data_AF-A0A7I8J891-F1
#
_entry.id   AF-A0A7I8J891-F1
#
_cell.length_a   1.000
_cell.length_b   1.000
_cell.length_c   1.000
_cell.angle_alpha   90.00
_cell.angle_beta   90.00
_cell.angle_gamma   90.00
#
_symmetry.space_group_name_H-M   'P 1'
#
loop_
_entity.id
_entity.type
_entity.pdbx_description
1 polymer ?
#
loop_
_entity_poly.entity_id
_entity_poly.type
_entity_poly.pdbx_seq_one_letter_code
_entity_poly.pdbx_strand_id
1 'polypeptide(L)'
;MAWAGREEEETREQEEGMMKRGRGGGARRGRPGRVGACYADERSWESLQEDESGLLRPIDTKTFQHAQYRRRLLLRTAAAAGDSGSAAPRIQRGLIRYLYVVIDFSRAASETDYRPSRMAVVAKCVEGFVREFFDQNPLSHIGLVAIKDGIAHRLTELGGSPESQIRALMGKLECSGDPSLQNALDLVHGFLTQVPSYGHREILILYSALTTCDPGNIMETIENCKKAKIRCSVVGLSAEIYICKHLCAETGGSYTVALDEAHFKELLQEHAPPSPAIAEYAVANLIKMGFPQRGAETIIAICSCHKEPKVGGGYTCPQCFARVCELPTECNICGLTLVSSPHLARSYHHLFPVLPFNEASVAPLNSYQKSPRTCFSCQQDLLNYGSKSSLHVSCPKCNQYFCLDCDIYIHESLHNCPGCESRRESILS
;
A
#
# COMPACT_ATOMS: atom_id res chain seq x y z
N MET A 1 25.10 48.92 -62.84
CA MET A 1 26.17 49.66 -63.55
C MET A 1 27.43 49.52 -62.73
N ALA A 2 28.43 48.89 -63.35
CA ALA A 2 29.88 49.04 -63.15
C ALA A 2 30.54 48.79 -61.79
N TRP A 3 31.72 48.17 -61.66
CA TRP A 3 32.75 47.52 -62.51
C TRP A 3 33.71 46.86 -61.47
N ALA A 4 34.08 45.58 -61.58
CA ALA A 4 35.24 44.99 -62.29
C ALA A 4 36.62 45.02 -61.56
N GLY A 5 37.29 43.87 -61.58
CA GLY A 5 38.75 43.67 -61.50
C GLY A 5 39.29 43.31 -60.10
N ARG A 6 40.17 42.33 -59.90
CA ARG A 6 41.17 41.75 -60.80
C ARG A 6 41.74 40.42 -60.22
N GLU A 7 42.09 39.53 -61.13
CA GLU A 7 42.77 38.22 -61.00
C GLU A 7 44.26 38.32 -60.59
N GLU A 8 44.84 37.18 -60.18
CA GLU A 8 46.20 36.64 -60.47
C GLU A 8 46.46 35.52 -59.43
N GLU A 9 46.35 34.22 -59.71
CA GLU A 9 47.07 33.30 -60.62
C GLU A 9 48.32 32.64 -59.99
N GLU A 10 48.21 31.30 -59.90
CA GLU A 10 49.21 30.21 -59.93
C GLU A 10 50.53 30.22 -59.12
N THR A 11 50.79 29.08 -58.45
CA THR A 11 51.86 28.15 -58.87
C THR A 11 51.74 26.79 -58.15
N ARG A 12 51.76 25.71 -58.96
CA ARG A 12 51.97 24.30 -58.59
C ARG A 12 53.45 23.97 -58.83
N GLU A 13 54.04 23.13 -57.98
CA GLU A 13 54.99 22.04 -58.29
C GLU A 13 55.57 21.51 -56.95
N GLN A 14 55.29 20.26 -56.59
CA GLN A 14 56.15 19.07 -56.74
C GLN A 14 57.47 19.15 -55.94
N GLU A 15 57.65 18.27 -54.95
CA GLU A 15 58.63 17.18 -55.02
C GLU A 15 58.69 16.36 -53.72
N GLU A 16 58.83 15.05 -53.93
CA GLU A 16 58.97 14.01 -52.92
C GLU A 16 60.38 14.01 -52.31
N GLY A 17 60.46 13.78 -50.99
CA GLY A 17 61.72 13.72 -50.24
C GLY A 17 61.73 12.55 -49.26
N MET A 18 62.52 11.54 -49.62
CA MET A 18 62.73 10.24 -48.99
C MET A 18 63.27 10.28 -47.53
N MET A 19 63.04 9.17 -46.81
CA MET A 19 63.95 8.57 -45.81
C MET A 19 63.91 9.05 -44.33
N LYS A 20 63.38 8.22 -43.41
CA LYS A 20 64.17 7.30 -42.54
C LYS A 20 63.36 6.83 -41.31
N ARG A 21 63.45 5.53 -41.06
CA ARG A 21 63.09 4.86 -39.80
C ARG A 21 63.98 5.36 -38.66
N GLY A 22 63.38 5.61 -37.50
CA GLY A 22 64.08 5.80 -36.23
C GLY A 22 63.16 5.40 -35.07
N ARG A 23 63.49 4.28 -34.41
CA ARG A 23 62.90 3.86 -33.13
C ARG A 23 63.31 4.86 -32.04
N GLY A 24 62.37 5.24 -31.18
CA GLY A 24 62.66 5.95 -29.93
C GLY A 24 61.41 6.07 -29.08
N GLY A 25 61.35 5.31 -27.99
CA GLY A 25 60.24 5.32 -27.03
C GLY A 25 60.12 6.66 -26.30
N GLY A 26 58.89 7.02 -25.95
CA GLY A 26 58.59 8.20 -25.15
C GLY A 26 57.15 8.18 -24.69
N ALA A 27 56.93 7.69 -23.47
CA ALA A 27 55.67 7.74 -22.76
C ALA A 27 55.10 9.17 -22.73
N ARG A 28 53.87 9.35 -23.22
CA ARG A 28 53.10 10.59 -23.03
C ARG A 28 51.71 10.28 -22.52
N ARG A 29 51.62 10.35 -21.19
CA ARG A 29 50.56 10.91 -20.35
C ARG A 29 49.24 11.19 -21.08
N GLY A 30 48.20 10.48 -20.64
CA GLY A 30 46.83 10.66 -21.08
C GLY A 30 46.38 12.12 -20.99
N ARG A 31 45.84 12.62 -22.10
CA ARG A 31 44.96 13.79 -22.10
C ARG A 31 43.62 13.37 -21.51
N PRO A 32 42.99 14.18 -20.65
CA PRO A 32 41.63 13.92 -20.22
C PRO A 32 40.73 14.07 -21.44
N GLY A 33 40.19 12.95 -21.91
CA GLY A 33 39.14 12.94 -22.91
C GLY A 33 37.98 13.76 -22.37
N ARG A 34 37.54 14.72 -23.18
CA ARG A 34 36.23 15.37 -23.08
C ARG A 34 35.21 14.32 -22.63
N VAL A 35 34.66 14.48 -21.43
CA VAL A 35 33.39 13.87 -21.06
C VAL A 35 32.32 14.64 -21.82
N GLY A 36 32.25 14.40 -23.13
CA GLY A 36 31.01 14.60 -23.85
C GLY A 36 30.04 13.62 -23.20
N ALA A 37 28.97 14.14 -22.60
CA ALA A 37 27.86 13.34 -22.14
C ALA A 37 27.35 12.54 -23.34
N CYS A 38 27.88 11.32 -23.50
CA CYS A 38 27.22 10.30 -24.27
C CYS A 38 25.93 10.05 -23.50
N TYR A 39 24.85 10.66 -23.96
CA TYR A 39 23.52 10.08 -23.79
C TYR A 39 23.62 8.70 -24.42
N ALA A 40 24.11 7.72 -23.65
CA ALA A 40 23.75 6.34 -23.86
C ALA A 40 22.25 6.35 -23.60
N ASP A 41 21.51 6.65 -24.68
CA ASP A 41 20.15 6.21 -24.88
C ASP A 41 20.16 4.74 -24.46
N GLU A 42 19.78 4.46 -23.21
CA GLU A 42 19.29 3.14 -22.85
C GLU A 42 18.02 3.00 -23.67
N ARG A 43 18.18 2.51 -24.90
CA ARG A 43 17.09 2.30 -25.83
C ARG A 43 16.24 1.20 -25.23
N SER A 44 15.27 1.59 -24.42
CA SER A 44 14.28 0.70 -23.80
C SER A 44 13.63 -0.23 -24.83
N TRP A 45 13.56 0.22 -26.09
CA TRP A 45 13.09 -0.51 -27.26
C TRP A 45 13.97 -1.72 -27.67
N GLU A 46 15.26 -1.76 -27.31
CA GLU A 46 16.16 -2.90 -27.59
C GLU A 46 15.88 -4.10 -26.65
N SER A 47 15.18 -3.88 -25.54
CA SER A 47 14.78 -4.95 -24.61
C SER A 47 13.51 -5.70 -25.02
N LEU A 48 12.81 -5.22 -26.05
CA LEU A 48 11.62 -5.85 -26.59
C LEU A 48 12.04 -7.03 -27.48
N GLN A 49 11.63 -8.24 -27.12
CA GLN A 49 11.94 -9.44 -27.91
C GLN A 49 10.92 -9.61 -29.03
N GLU A 50 11.37 -9.91 -30.24
CA GLU A 50 10.51 -10.28 -31.36
C GLU A 50 10.28 -11.81 -31.39
N ASP A 51 9.06 -12.21 -31.77
CA ASP A 51 8.70 -13.58 -32.12
C ASP A 51 9.27 -13.99 -33.48
N GLU A 52 9.26 -15.29 -33.79
CA GLU A 52 9.75 -15.85 -35.07
C GLU A 52 9.02 -15.30 -36.32
N SER A 53 7.86 -14.66 -36.12
CA SER A 53 7.07 -13.97 -37.15
C SER A 53 7.35 -12.47 -37.28
N GLY A 54 8.29 -11.92 -36.49
CA GLY A 54 8.62 -10.49 -36.47
C GLY A 54 7.63 -9.59 -35.73
N LEU A 55 6.73 -10.17 -34.93
CA LEU A 55 5.87 -9.42 -33.98
C LEU A 55 6.54 -9.32 -32.61
N LEU A 56 6.34 -8.23 -31.89
CA LEU A 56 6.85 -8.09 -30.52
C LEU A 56 6.17 -9.10 -29.59
N ARG A 57 6.98 -9.85 -28.83
CA ARG A 57 6.50 -10.71 -27.76
C ARG A 57 5.80 -9.85 -26.71
N PRO A 58 4.53 -10.13 -26.37
CA PRO A 58 3.96 -9.54 -25.17
C PRO A 58 4.81 -9.97 -23.97
N ILE A 59 5.30 -9.01 -23.19
CA ILE A 59 6.00 -9.28 -21.93
C ILE A 59 5.07 -10.17 -21.10
N ASP A 60 5.59 -11.26 -20.51
CA ASP A 60 4.84 -12.14 -19.61
C ASP A 60 4.44 -11.36 -18.35
N THR A 61 3.37 -10.59 -18.46
CA THR A 61 2.83 -9.70 -17.41
C THR A 61 2.50 -10.49 -16.17
N LYS A 62 2.00 -11.73 -16.31
CA LYS A 62 1.64 -12.61 -15.19
C LYS A 62 2.84 -12.97 -14.33
N THR A 63 3.96 -13.34 -14.94
CA THR A 63 5.18 -13.71 -14.21
C THR A 63 5.81 -12.50 -13.54
N PHE A 64 5.80 -11.34 -14.22
CA PHE A 64 6.27 -10.08 -13.64
C PHE A 64 5.41 -9.62 -12.45
N GLN A 65 4.08 -9.66 -12.61
CA GLN A 65 3.12 -9.34 -11.55
C GLN A 65 3.27 -10.28 -10.36
N HIS A 66 3.40 -11.59 -10.60
CA HIS A 66 3.62 -12.56 -9.53
C HIS A 66 4.96 -12.34 -8.82
N ALA A 67 6.04 -12.05 -9.54
CA ALA A 67 7.34 -11.74 -8.95
C ALA A 67 7.29 -10.47 -8.08
N GLN A 68 6.61 -9.42 -8.55
CA GLN A 68 6.40 -8.19 -7.78
C GLN A 68 5.53 -8.43 -6.53
N TYR A 69 4.46 -9.21 -6.69
CA TYR A 69 3.60 -9.67 -5.60
C TYR A 69 4.41 -10.45 -4.54
N ARG A 70 5.22 -11.42 -4.96
CA ARG A 70 6.02 -12.26 -4.06
C ARG A 70 7.07 -11.45 -3.34
N ARG A 71 7.73 -10.50 -4.03
CA ARG A 71 8.66 -9.55 -3.41
C ARG A 71 7.98 -8.79 -2.27
N ARG A 72 6.75 -8.33 -2.48
CA ARG A 72 5.96 -7.64 -1.44
C ARG A 72 5.62 -8.56 -0.27
N LEU A 73 5.15 -9.77 -0.56
CA LEU A 73 4.83 -10.77 0.46
C LEU A 73 6.06 -11.11 1.32
N LEU A 74 7.20 -11.35 0.68
CA LEU A 74 8.46 -11.63 1.35
C LEU A 74 8.96 -10.43 2.15
N LEU A 75 8.88 -9.21 1.62
CA LEU A 75 9.24 -7.99 2.36
C LEU A 75 8.37 -7.80 3.60
N ARG A 76 7.05 -8.01 3.49
CA ARG A 76 6.12 -7.96 4.64
C ARG A 76 6.45 -9.02 5.69
N THR A 77 6.88 -10.20 5.25
CA THR A 77 7.23 -11.31 6.15
C THR A 77 8.63 -11.12 6.76
N ALA A 78 9.57 -10.52 6.02
CA ALA A 78 10.93 -10.23 6.46
C ALA A 78 11.00 -9.02 7.39
N ALA A 79 10.23 -7.96 7.13
CA ALA A 79 10.08 -6.83 8.05
C ALA A 79 9.44 -7.26 9.38
N ALA A 80 8.64 -8.33 9.34
CA ALA A 80 8.14 -8.97 10.53
C ALA A 80 9.25 -9.81 11.20
N ALA A 81 9.95 -10.66 10.44
CA ALA A 81 10.97 -11.57 10.96
C ALA A 81 12.26 -10.82 11.32
N GLY A 82 12.36 -10.35 12.56
CA GLY A 82 13.65 -9.93 13.13
C GLY A 82 14.70 -11.06 13.07
N ASP A 83 15.97 -10.71 13.37
CA ASP A 83 17.22 -11.48 13.18
C ASP A 83 17.25 -12.97 13.62
N SER A 84 16.21 -13.51 14.24
CA SER A 84 16.07 -14.92 14.56
C SER A 84 15.44 -15.71 13.39
N GLY A 85 16.24 -16.47 12.65
CA GLY A 85 15.84 -17.31 11.51
C GLY A 85 14.91 -18.50 11.81
N SER A 86 13.86 -18.33 12.61
CA SER A 86 12.84 -19.34 12.87
C SER A 86 11.43 -18.73 12.89
N ALA A 87 10.49 -19.42 12.21
CA ALA A 87 9.02 -19.33 12.27
C ALA A 87 8.40 -18.00 12.67
N ALA A 88 7.63 -17.40 11.74
CA ALA A 88 6.78 -16.22 11.87
C ALA A 88 6.82 -15.53 13.26
N PRO A 89 7.40 -14.33 13.35
CA PRO A 89 7.57 -13.61 14.61
C PRO A 89 6.22 -13.47 15.34
N ARG A 90 6.22 -13.70 16.65
CA ARG A 90 5.06 -13.44 17.52
C ARG A 90 4.92 -11.93 17.71
N ILE A 91 4.42 -11.26 16.70
CA ILE A 91 4.24 -9.81 16.69
C ILE A 91 2.88 -9.47 17.29
N GLN A 92 2.89 -8.61 18.30
CA GLN A 92 1.66 -7.98 18.77
C GLN A 92 1.18 -7.00 17.71
N ARG A 93 -0.05 -7.21 17.22
CA ARG A 93 -0.68 -6.33 16.25
C ARG A 93 -1.79 -5.51 16.89
N GLY A 94 -1.90 -4.27 16.47
CA GLY A 94 -2.98 -3.38 16.86
C GLY A 94 -4.28 -3.70 16.12
N LEU A 95 -5.13 -4.54 16.71
CA LEU A 95 -6.40 -4.94 16.08
C LEU A 95 -7.44 -3.81 16.06
N ILE A 96 -7.45 -2.95 17.08
CA ILE A 96 -8.36 -1.81 17.18
C ILE A 96 -7.58 -0.56 16.78
N ARG A 97 -7.89 -0.03 15.60
CA ARG A 97 -7.23 1.15 15.05
C ARG A 97 -8.23 2.30 14.96
N TYR A 98 -7.76 3.48 15.28
CA TYR A 98 -8.47 4.74 15.11
C TYR A 98 -7.66 5.55 14.10
N LEU A 99 -8.11 5.48 12.84
CA LEU A 99 -7.42 6.07 11.70
C LEU A 99 -8.12 7.36 11.28
N TYR A 100 -7.36 8.46 11.26
CA TYR A 100 -7.78 9.65 10.54
C TYR A 100 -7.12 9.72 9.17
N VAL A 101 -7.92 9.81 8.12
CA VAL A 101 -7.43 10.08 6.76
C VAL A 101 -7.55 11.57 6.50
N VAL A 102 -6.42 12.22 6.32
CA VAL A 102 -6.30 13.64 6.01
C VAL A 102 -6.09 13.78 4.51
N ILE A 103 -6.99 14.50 3.84
CA ILE A 103 -7.03 14.62 2.39
C ILE A 103 -6.75 16.07 2.01
N ASP A 104 -5.77 16.27 1.15
CA ASP A 104 -5.42 17.56 0.58
C ASP A 104 -6.43 17.98 -0.51
N PHE A 105 -7.21 19.04 -0.24
CA PHE A 105 -8.12 19.71 -1.18
C PHE A 105 -7.58 21.07 -1.64
N SER A 106 -6.26 21.27 -1.58
CA SER A 106 -5.62 22.48 -2.10
C SER A 106 -5.72 22.59 -3.63
N ARG A 107 -5.30 23.74 -4.17
CA ARG A 107 -5.15 23.95 -5.62
C ARG A 107 -4.28 22.89 -6.31
N ALA A 108 -3.31 22.29 -5.62
CA ALA A 108 -2.47 21.26 -6.22
C ALA A 108 -3.26 19.96 -6.49
N ALA A 109 -4.36 19.73 -5.78
CA ALA A 109 -5.21 18.57 -5.97
C ALA A 109 -6.14 18.71 -7.19
N SER A 110 -6.34 19.91 -7.74
CA SER A 110 -7.12 20.12 -8.96
C SER A 110 -6.31 19.91 -10.26
N GLU A 111 -5.00 19.73 -10.15
CA GLU A 111 -4.13 19.44 -11.30
C GLU A 111 -4.51 18.12 -11.99
N THR A 112 -4.23 18.03 -13.28
CA THR A 112 -4.69 16.95 -14.17
C THR A 112 -3.60 15.94 -14.51
N ASP A 113 -2.63 15.73 -13.61
CA ASP A 113 -1.59 14.70 -13.75
C ASP A 113 -2.20 13.30 -13.80
N TYR A 114 -3.22 13.08 -12.96
CA TYR A 114 -4.11 11.93 -13.06
C TYR A 114 -5.40 12.33 -13.77
N ARG A 115 -5.99 11.39 -14.50
CA ARG A 115 -7.23 11.65 -15.27
C ARG A 115 -8.46 11.21 -14.47
N PRO A 116 -9.50 12.05 -14.32
CA PRO A 116 -9.65 13.41 -14.86
C PRO A 116 -8.95 14.51 -14.06
N SER A 117 -8.78 14.34 -12.74
CA SER A 117 -7.98 15.22 -11.88
C SER A 117 -7.37 14.39 -10.73
N ARG A 118 -6.29 14.88 -10.09
CA ARG A 118 -5.70 14.22 -8.92
C ARG A 118 -6.74 13.95 -7.85
N MET A 119 -7.56 14.95 -7.49
CA MET A 119 -8.63 14.80 -6.50
C MET A 119 -9.62 13.70 -6.85
N ALA A 120 -10.10 13.63 -8.10
CA ALA A 120 -11.06 12.61 -8.50
C ALA A 120 -10.50 11.19 -8.36
N VAL A 121 -9.22 11.01 -8.71
CA VAL A 121 -8.53 9.73 -8.55
C VAL A 121 -8.29 9.41 -7.09
N VAL A 122 -7.82 10.38 -6.29
CA VAL A 122 -7.63 10.22 -4.84
C VAL A 122 -8.94 9.82 -4.17
N ALA A 123 -10.05 10.50 -4.46
CA ALA A 123 -11.35 10.20 -3.87
C ALA A 123 -11.82 8.76 -4.20
N LYS A 124 -11.66 8.32 -5.45
CA LYS A 124 -12.00 6.95 -5.86
C LYS A 124 -11.10 5.89 -5.22
N CYS A 125 -9.80 6.18 -5.09
CA CYS A 125 -8.86 5.30 -4.41
C CYS A 125 -9.16 5.22 -2.90
N VAL A 126 -9.49 6.34 -2.26
CA VAL A 126 -9.92 6.39 -0.85
C VAL A 126 -11.23 5.64 -0.66
N GLU A 127 -12.19 5.76 -1.57
CA GLU A 127 -13.44 4.99 -1.55
C GLU A 127 -13.17 3.48 -1.53
N GLY A 128 -12.29 3.00 -2.42
CA GLY A 128 -11.86 1.61 -2.43
C GLY A 128 -11.11 1.21 -1.16
N PHE A 129 -10.21 2.08 -0.67
CA PHE A 129 -9.46 1.86 0.56
C PHE A 129 -10.36 1.76 1.79
N VAL A 130 -11.37 2.63 1.94
CA VAL A 130 -12.29 2.60 3.08
C VAL A 130 -13.02 1.25 3.14
N ARG A 131 -13.51 0.74 2.01
CA ARG A 131 -14.17 -0.57 1.97
C ARG A 131 -13.22 -1.71 2.34
N GLU A 132 -12.03 -1.73 1.74
CA GLU A 132 -11.01 -2.74 2.04
C GLU A 132 -10.57 -2.67 3.50
N PHE A 133 -10.36 -1.46 4.04
CA PHE A 133 -9.94 -1.24 5.41
C PHE A 133 -10.95 -1.81 6.41
N PHE A 134 -12.25 -1.59 6.21
CA PHE A 134 -13.29 -2.12 7.08
C PHE A 134 -13.51 -3.63 6.92
N ASP A 135 -13.24 -4.20 5.74
CA ASP A 135 -13.30 -5.65 5.55
C ASP A 135 -12.18 -6.35 6.33
N GLN A 136 -10.96 -5.82 6.22
CA GLN A 136 -9.76 -6.31 6.91
C GLN A 136 -9.75 -6.01 8.42
N ASN A 137 -10.31 -4.86 8.82
CA ASN A 137 -10.28 -4.36 10.19
C ASN A 137 -11.68 -3.92 10.64
N PRO A 138 -12.61 -4.84 10.87
CA PRO A 138 -13.99 -4.48 11.23
C PRO A 138 -14.07 -3.70 12.54
N LEU A 139 -13.18 -3.94 13.51
CA LEU A 139 -13.18 -3.23 14.80
C LEU A 139 -12.63 -1.81 14.75
N SER A 140 -12.05 -1.41 13.62
CA SER A 140 -11.38 -0.12 13.50
C SER A 140 -12.36 0.98 13.14
N HIS A 141 -11.99 2.22 13.42
CA HIS A 141 -12.79 3.40 13.11
C HIS A 141 -12.01 4.31 12.17
N ILE A 142 -12.72 4.87 11.19
CA ILE A 142 -12.17 5.88 10.27
C ILE A 142 -12.84 7.22 10.53
N GLY A 143 -12.06 8.30 10.50
CA GLY A 143 -12.53 9.68 10.37
C GLY A 143 -11.82 10.38 9.21
N LEU A 144 -12.51 11.30 8.54
CA LEU A 144 -11.96 12.04 7.40
C LEU A 144 -11.81 13.53 7.74
N VAL A 145 -10.65 14.08 7.38
CA VAL A 145 -10.33 15.50 7.51
C VAL A 145 -9.88 16.02 6.15
N ALA A 146 -10.40 17.16 5.75
CA ALA A 146 -10.00 17.90 4.55
C ALA A 146 -9.09 19.05 4.94
N ILE A 147 -8.02 19.27 4.18
CA ILE A 147 -7.22 20.49 4.29
C ILE A 147 -7.53 21.35 3.06
N LYS A 148 -8.04 22.57 3.29
CA LYS A 148 -8.47 23.49 2.23
C LYS A 148 -8.34 24.93 2.72
N ASP A 149 -7.93 25.85 1.83
CA ASP A 149 -7.84 27.29 2.13
C ASP A 149 -7.04 27.65 3.42
N GLY A 150 -5.99 26.89 3.73
CA GLY A 150 -5.16 27.06 4.92
C GLY A 150 -5.78 26.54 6.22
N ILE A 151 -6.95 25.90 6.16
CA ILE A 151 -7.72 25.44 7.31
C ILE A 151 -7.95 23.92 7.23
N ALA A 152 -8.01 23.27 8.39
CA ALA A 152 -8.44 21.88 8.49
C ALA A 152 -9.93 21.79 8.80
N HIS A 153 -10.67 21.11 7.94
CA HIS A 153 -12.11 20.86 8.07
C HIS A 153 -12.37 19.40 8.39
N ARG A 154 -13.08 19.13 9.50
CA ARG A 154 -13.59 17.79 9.79
C ARG A 154 -14.73 17.46 8.81
N LEU A 155 -14.52 16.46 7.96
CA LEU A 155 -15.56 15.98 7.04
C LEU A 155 -16.53 15.04 7.76
N THR A 156 -15.97 14.13 8.57
CA THR A 156 -16.71 13.11 9.31
C THR A 156 -16.13 12.88 10.69
N GLU A 157 -16.97 12.36 11.58
CA GLU A 157 -16.54 11.88 12.89
C GLU A 157 -15.95 10.46 12.78
N LEU A 158 -15.21 10.03 13.80
CA LEU A 158 -14.75 8.65 13.91
C LEU A 158 -15.96 7.72 13.93
N GLY A 159 -16.05 6.83 12.96
CA GLY A 159 -17.17 5.90 12.85
C GLY A 159 -16.79 4.58 12.20
N GLY A 160 -17.66 3.60 12.36
CA GLY A 160 -17.51 2.25 11.80
C GLY A 160 -18.27 2.00 10.48
N SER A 161 -19.02 2.99 9.96
CA SER A 161 -19.83 2.83 8.75
C SER A 161 -19.08 3.31 7.50
N PRO A 162 -18.74 2.42 6.54
CA PRO A 162 -18.05 2.81 5.32
C PRO A 162 -18.88 3.74 4.43
N GLU A 163 -20.18 3.50 4.29
CA GLU A 163 -21.07 4.26 3.39
C GLU A 163 -21.22 5.71 3.84
N SER A 164 -21.25 5.95 5.16
CA SER A 164 -21.31 7.29 5.71
C SER A 164 -20.05 8.09 5.37
N GLN A 165 -18.88 7.45 5.50
CA GLN A 165 -17.57 8.04 5.19
C GLN A 165 -17.45 8.35 3.69
N ILE A 166 -17.80 7.39 2.84
CA ILE A 166 -17.76 7.51 1.38
C ILE A 166 -18.69 8.63 0.90
N ARG A 167 -19.92 8.68 1.43
CA ARG A 167 -20.90 9.72 1.04
C ARG A 167 -20.40 11.11 1.40
N ALA A 168 -19.80 11.28 2.58
CA ALA A 168 -19.26 12.56 3.00
C ALA A 168 -18.07 13.02 2.14
N LEU A 169 -17.21 12.08 1.73
CA LEU A 169 -16.09 12.36 0.83
C LEU A 169 -16.57 12.77 -0.57
N MET A 170 -17.44 11.96 -1.18
CA MET A 170 -17.93 12.21 -2.54
C MET A 170 -18.81 13.47 -2.64
N GLY A 171 -19.40 13.91 -1.53
CA GLY A 171 -20.16 15.16 -1.46
C GLY A 171 -19.32 16.43 -1.45
N LYS A 172 -17.99 16.36 -1.26
CA LYS A 172 -17.11 17.53 -1.07
C LYS A 172 -15.80 17.38 -1.85
N LEU A 173 -15.87 17.52 -3.18
CA LEU A 173 -14.70 17.39 -4.08
C LEU A 173 -14.11 18.72 -4.57
N GLU A 174 -14.60 19.84 -4.06
CA GLU A 174 -14.15 21.17 -4.47
C GLU A 174 -12.78 21.50 -3.87
N CYS A 175 -11.79 21.73 -4.74
CA CYS A 175 -10.43 22.06 -4.35
C CYS A 175 -10.17 23.57 -4.45
N SER A 176 -9.60 24.17 -3.41
CA SER A 176 -9.13 25.56 -3.44
C SER A 176 -8.09 25.87 -2.37
N GLY A 177 -7.37 26.98 -2.58
CA GLY A 177 -6.40 27.52 -1.63
C GLY A 177 -5.16 26.66 -1.45
N ASP A 178 -4.50 26.86 -0.32
CA ASP A 178 -3.26 26.17 0.05
C ASP A 178 -3.51 25.21 1.23
N PRO A 179 -2.69 24.15 1.41
CA PRO A 179 -2.86 23.23 2.52
C PRO A 179 -2.11 23.71 3.78
N SER A 180 -2.68 23.43 4.96
CA SER A 180 -2.02 23.55 6.27
C SER A 180 -1.96 22.19 6.99
N LEU A 181 -0.75 21.66 7.17
CA LEU A 181 -0.52 20.40 7.89
C LEU A 181 -0.65 20.59 9.40
N GLN A 182 -0.18 21.72 9.94
CA GLN A 182 -0.23 22.00 11.36
C GLN A 182 -1.67 22.00 11.87
N ASN A 183 -2.56 22.74 11.22
CA ASN A 183 -3.97 22.79 11.61
C ASN A 183 -4.64 21.41 11.55
N ALA A 184 -4.26 20.58 10.58
CA ALA A 184 -4.79 19.22 10.45
C ALA A 184 -4.31 18.32 11.58
N LEU A 185 -3.00 18.36 11.89
CA LEU A 185 -2.42 17.58 12.98
C LEU A 185 -2.97 18.01 14.33
N ASP A 186 -3.12 19.32 14.60
CA ASP A 186 -3.65 19.82 15.87
C ASP A 186 -5.13 19.41 16.08
N LEU A 187 -5.94 19.51 15.02
CA LEU A 187 -7.35 19.08 15.04
C LEU A 187 -7.47 17.57 15.28
N VAL A 188 -6.68 16.76 14.56
CA VAL A 188 -6.70 15.31 14.70
C VAL A 188 -6.11 14.88 16.05
N HIS A 189 -5.07 15.54 16.53
CA HIS A 189 -4.49 15.31 17.85
C HIS A 189 -5.54 15.52 18.95
N GLY A 190 -6.36 16.59 18.86
CA GLY A 190 -7.46 16.83 19.79
C GLY A 190 -8.47 15.67 19.84
N PHE A 191 -8.82 15.09 18.70
CA PHE A 191 -9.74 13.95 18.64
C PHE A 191 -9.11 12.64 19.11
N LEU A 192 -7.89 12.33 18.67
CA LEU A 192 -7.19 11.09 19.03
C LEU A 192 -6.77 11.06 20.51
N THR A 193 -6.66 12.21 21.17
CA THR A 193 -6.40 12.27 22.61
C THR A 193 -7.59 11.75 23.43
N GLN A 194 -8.82 11.90 22.92
CA GLN A 194 -10.04 11.40 23.57
C GLN A 194 -10.20 9.88 23.43
N VAL A 195 -9.49 9.28 22.47
CA VAL A 195 -9.55 7.84 22.20
C VAL A 195 -8.84 7.05 23.31
N PRO A 196 -9.41 5.91 23.74
CA PRO A 196 -8.80 5.06 24.76
C PRO A 196 -7.36 4.64 24.43
N SER A 197 -6.54 4.47 25.47
CA SER A 197 -5.11 4.16 25.34
C SER A 197 -4.79 2.78 24.75
N TYR A 198 -5.76 1.85 24.73
CA TYR A 198 -5.62 0.55 24.09
C TYR A 198 -5.73 0.61 22.56
N GLY A 199 -6.28 1.71 22.03
CA GLY A 199 -6.47 1.90 20.60
C GLY A 199 -5.19 2.39 19.94
N HIS A 200 -4.87 1.85 18.76
CA HIS A 200 -3.81 2.40 17.93
C HIS A 200 -4.28 3.69 17.28
N ARG A 201 -3.53 4.77 17.52
CA ARG A 201 -3.83 6.11 17.00
C ARG A 201 -3.01 6.34 15.74
N GLU A 202 -3.69 6.46 14.60
CA GLU A 202 -3.04 6.54 13.30
C GLU A 202 -3.55 7.74 12.50
N ILE A 203 -2.65 8.38 11.77
CA ILE A 203 -2.97 9.43 10.80
C ILE A 203 -2.39 9.02 9.46
N LEU A 204 -3.22 8.99 8.42
CA LEU A 204 -2.80 8.79 7.04
C LEU A 204 -3.06 10.08 6.27
N ILE A 205 -2.01 10.75 5.81
CA ILE A 205 -2.10 12.00 5.06
C ILE A 205 -1.90 11.73 3.58
N LEU A 206 -2.87 12.10 2.75
CA LEU A 206 -2.80 12.07 1.30
C LEU A 206 -2.47 13.48 0.83
N TYR A 207 -1.21 13.68 0.45
CA TYR A 207 -0.65 15.01 0.22
C TYR A 207 -0.36 15.25 -1.26
N SER A 208 -0.92 16.32 -1.82
CA SER A 208 -0.78 16.65 -3.24
C SER A 208 0.15 17.84 -3.46
N ALA A 209 0.10 18.84 -2.59
CA ALA A 209 0.92 20.03 -2.72
C ALA A 209 2.41 19.75 -2.44
N LEU A 210 3.26 20.71 -2.84
CA LEU A 210 4.70 20.71 -2.52
C LEU A 210 5.06 21.64 -1.36
N THR A 211 4.14 22.54 -1.01
CA THR A 211 4.28 23.53 0.04
C THR A 211 3.22 23.32 1.10
N THR A 212 3.50 23.71 2.33
CA THR A 212 2.53 23.78 3.42
C THR A 212 2.49 25.20 3.97
N CYS A 213 1.31 25.71 4.27
CA CYS A 213 1.07 27.07 4.75
C CYS A 213 0.55 26.98 6.18
N ASP A 214 1.47 26.91 7.13
CA ASP A 214 1.17 26.73 8.55
C ASP A 214 1.35 28.04 9.34
N PRO A 215 0.51 28.31 10.35
CA PRO A 215 0.56 29.55 11.13
C PRO A 215 1.76 29.63 12.09
N GLY A 216 2.31 28.49 12.53
CA GLY A 216 3.36 28.41 13.54
C GLY A 216 4.43 27.35 13.22
N ASN A 217 5.13 26.91 14.27
CA ASN A 217 6.21 25.94 14.13
C ASN A 217 5.67 24.50 14.14
N ILE A 218 5.61 23.87 12.98
CA ILE A 218 5.14 22.48 12.84
C ILE A 218 5.98 21.48 13.64
N MET A 219 7.25 21.78 13.92
CA MET A 219 8.14 20.86 14.66
C MET A 219 7.62 20.59 16.08
N GLU A 220 7.03 21.60 16.73
CA GLU A 220 6.41 21.45 18.05
C GLU A 220 5.17 20.56 17.98
N THR A 221 4.36 20.71 16.92
CA THR A 221 3.21 19.83 16.68
C THR A 221 3.65 18.39 16.44
N ILE A 222 4.75 18.15 15.71
CA ILE A 222 5.33 16.81 15.51
C ILE A 222 5.73 16.19 16.86
N GLU A 223 6.41 16.96 17.73
CA GLU A 223 6.74 16.51 19.07
C GLU A 223 5.51 16.18 19.91
N ASN A 224 4.44 16.97 19.79
CA ASN A 224 3.18 16.72 20.49
C ASN A 224 2.52 15.42 20.00
N CYS A 225 2.50 15.17 18.70
CA CYS A 225 2.04 13.90 18.13
C CYS A 225 2.85 12.71 18.65
N LYS A 226 4.18 12.85 18.76
CA LYS A 226 5.07 11.83 19.32
C LYS A 226 4.77 11.55 20.80
N LYS A 227 4.61 12.61 21.62
CA LYS A 227 4.21 12.49 23.03
C LYS A 227 2.85 11.81 23.19
N ALA A 228 1.92 12.07 22.29
CA ALA A 228 0.58 11.47 22.26
C ALA A 228 0.56 10.03 21.69
N LYS A 229 1.72 9.49 21.29
CA LYS A 229 1.88 8.14 20.70
C LYS A 229 1.06 7.95 19.41
N ILE A 230 0.96 9.00 18.60
CA ILE A 230 0.24 8.97 17.33
C ILE A 230 1.22 8.62 16.21
N ARG A 231 0.86 7.62 15.39
CA ARG A 231 1.65 7.21 14.23
C ARG A 231 1.17 7.95 12.97
N CYS A 232 2.04 8.72 12.33
CA CYS A 232 1.68 9.50 11.13
C CYS A 232 2.37 8.94 9.89
N SER A 233 1.58 8.48 8.91
CA SER A 233 2.06 8.05 7.60
C SER A 233 1.57 9.00 6.52
N VAL A 234 2.39 9.29 5.52
CA VAL A 234 2.05 10.23 4.46
C VAL A 234 2.31 9.59 3.10
N VAL A 235 1.33 9.71 2.20
CA VAL A 235 1.42 9.32 0.79
C VAL A 235 1.42 10.60 -0.03
N GLY A 236 2.56 10.95 -0.60
CA GLY A 236 2.72 12.09 -1.51
C GLY A 236 2.38 11.73 -2.94
N LEU A 237 1.73 12.62 -3.69
CA LEU A 237 1.44 12.40 -5.12
C LEU A 237 2.55 12.86 -6.06
N SER A 238 3.31 13.89 -5.69
CA SER A 238 4.27 14.53 -6.61
C SER A 238 5.71 14.30 -6.19
N ALA A 239 6.18 14.96 -5.13
CA ALA A 239 7.57 14.89 -4.71
C ALA A 239 7.70 14.67 -3.21
N GLU A 240 8.92 14.30 -2.80
CA GLU A 240 9.27 14.14 -1.41
C GLU A 240 9.43 15.48 -0.70
N ILE A 241 8.71 15.66 0.41
CA ILE A 241 8.78 16.85 1.26
C ILE A 241 9.52 16.52 2.55
N TYR A 242 10.54 17.32 2.87
CA TYR A 242 11.37 17.14 4.06
C TYR A 242 10.56 17.08 5.36
N ILE A 243 9.60 17.99 5.53
CA ILE A 243 8.76 18.07 6.73
C ILE A 243 7.92 16.80 6.91
N CYS A 244 7.30 16.30 5.84
CA CYS A 244 6.52 15.05 5.87
C CYS A 244 7.41 13.84 6.18
N LYS A 245 8.61 13.78 5.59
CA LYS A 245 9.60 12.74 5.88
C LYS A 245 10.00 12.74 7.35
N HIS A 246 10.27 13.93 7.90
CA HIS A 246 10.64 14.11 9.30
C HIS A 246 9.49 13.71 10.25
N LEU A 247 8.25 14.13 9.95
CA LEU A 247 7.05 13.72 10.68
C LEU A 247 6.91 12.19 10.73
N CYS A 248 7.05 11.50 9.60
CA CYS A 248 6.95 10.04 9.56
C CYS A 248 8.08 9.36 10.33
N ALA A 249 9.31 9.85 10.23
CA ALA A 249 10.45 9.30 10.95
C ALA A 249 10.30 9.44 12.48
N GLU A 250 9.86 10.61 12.96
CA GLU A 250 9.69 10.87 14.39
C GLU A 250 8.52 10.10 15.03
N THR A 251 7.46 9.85 14.25
CA THR A 251 6.24 9.16 14.72
C THR A 251 6.23 7.65 14.44
N GLY A 252 7.27 7.12 13.77
CA GLY A 252 7.34 5.70 13.39
C GLY A 252 6.37 5.29 12.27
N GLY A 253 5.93 6.25 11.45
CA GLY A 253 5.15 6.00 10.24
C GLY A 253 6.02 5.82 9.01
N SER A 254 5.39 5.76 7.84
CA SER A 254 6.08 5.65 6.54
C SER A 254 5.72 6.80 5.63
N TYR A 255 6.72 7.29 4.89
CA TYR A 255 6.53 8.26 3.82
C TYR A 255 6.76 7.60 2.47
N THR A 256 5.77 7.66 1.59
CA THR A 256 5.83 7.08 0.24
C THR A 256 5.39 8.10 -0.80
N VAL A 257 5.93 7.99 -2.01
CA VAL A 257 5.60 8.86 -3.13
C VAL A 257 5.01 8.00 -4.25
N ALA A 258 3.82 8.37 -4.70
CA ALA A 258 3.17 7.71 -5.81
C ALA A 258 3.79 8.13 -7.14
N LEU A 259 3.83 7.19 -8.09
CA LEU A 259 4.31 7.44 -9.45
C LEU A 259 3.12 7.52 -10.39
N ASP A 260 2.31 6.46 -10.39
CA ASP A 260 1.10 6.32 -11.21
C ASP A 260 -0.14 6.08 -10.35
N GLU A 261 -1.33 6.17 -10.95
CA GLU A 261 -2.62 5.84 -10.30
C GLU A 261 -2.62 4.43 -9.70
N ALA A 262 -2.09 3.44 -10.43
CA ALA A 262 -2.01 2.06 -9.95
C ALA A 262 -1.10 1.96 -8.72
N HIS A 263 0.07 2.61 -8.77
CA HIS A 263 1.00 2.64 -7.64
C HIS A 263 0.38 3.35 -6.42
N PHE A 264 -0.33 4.47 -6.62
CA PHE A 264 -1.04 5.16 -5.55
C PHE A 264 -2.08 4.24 -4.87
N LYS A 265 -2.89 3.53 -5.66
CA LYS A 265 -3.86 2.57 -5.14
C LYS A 265 -3.18 1.48 -4.30
N GLU A 266 -2.06 0.96 -4.77
CA GLU A 266 -1.28 -0.05 -4.05
C GLU A 266 -0.70 0.48 -2.73
N LEU A 267 -0.16 1.70 -2.73
CA LEU A 267 0.37 2.36 -1.52
C LEU A 267 -0.72 2.57 -0.47
N LEU A 268 -1.93 2.97 -0.88
CA LEU A 268 -3.07 3.08 0.04
C LEU A 268 -3.46 1.72 0.61
N GLN A 269 -3.52 0.68 -0.24
CA GLN A 269 -3.87 -0.68 0.20
C GLN A 269 -2.83 -1.28 1.16
N GLU A 270 -1.57 -0.84 1.10
CA GLU A 270 -0.54 -1.27 2.05
C GLU A 270 -0.84 -0.83 3.50
N HIS A 271 -1.57 0.27 3.68
CA HIS A 271 -2.04 0.74 4.98
C HIS A 271 -3.31 0.05 5.50
N ALA A 272 -3.96 -0.79 4.67
CA ALA A 272 -5.15 -1.54 5.08
C ALA A 272 -4.84 -2.56 6.19
N PRO A 273 -3.85 -3.47 6.09
CA PRO A 273 -3.55 -4.39 7.19
C PRO A 273 -3.03 -3.65 8.43
N PRO A 274 -3.27 -4.19 9.65
CA PRO A 274 -2.80 -3.59 10.89
C PRO A 274 -1.28 -3.65 10.95
N SER A 275 -0.68 -2.50 11.22
CA SER A 275 0.77 -2.39 11.40
C SER A 275 1.25 -3.10 12.67
N PRO A 276 2.52 -3.58 12.69
CA PRO A 276 3.12 -4.11 13.90
C PRO A 276 3.11 -3.02 14.99
N ALA A 277 2.66 -3.37 16.18
CA ALA A 277 2.69 -2.45 17.30
C ALA A 277 4.15 -2.19 17.70
N ILE A 278 4.54 -0.92 17.85
CA ILE A 278 5.81 -0.58 18.49
C ILE A 278 5.71 -1.04 19.94
N ALA A 279 6.65 -1.87 20.39
CA ALA A 279 6.60 -2.55 21.68
C ALA A 279 6.34 -1.61 22.88
N GLU A 280 6.85 -0.38 22.81
CA GLU A 280 6.68 0.66 23.85
C GLU A 280 5.23 1.19 23.99
N TYR A 281 4.41 1.02 22.95
CA TYR A 281 3.04 1.54 22.89
C TYR A 281 1.98 0.44 23.03
N ALA A 282 2.40 -0.82 23.05
CA ALA A 282 1.54 -1.99 22.97
C ALA A 282 1.08 -2.48 24.36
N VAL A 283 0.38 -1.65 25.13
CA VAL A 283 -0.17 -2.08 26.43
C VAL A 283 -1.37 -3.02 26.18
N ALA A 284 -1.23 -4.28 26.56
CA ALA A 284 -2.31 -5.25 26.47
C ALA A 284 -3.40 -4.92 27.50
N ASN A 285 -4.57 -4.49 27.02
CA ASN A 285 -5.73 -4.18 27.83
C ASN A 285 -6.87 -5.13 27.49
N LEU A 286 -7.55 -5.63 28.52
CA LEU A 286 -8.75 -6.46 28.36
C LEU A 286 -9.97 -5.55 28.21
N ILE A 287 -10.66 -5.66 27.08
CA ILE A 287 -11.82 -4.84 26.75
C ILE A 287 -13.08 -5.71 26.86
N LYS A 288 -14.12 -5.17 27.51
CA LYS A 288 -15.43 -5.81 27.55
C LYS A 288 -16.14 -5.57 26.22
N MET A 289 -16.50 -6.64 25.51
CA MET A 289 -17.28 -6.58 24.27
C MET A 289 -18.65 -7.25 24.46
N GLY A 290 -19.65 -6.75 23.74
CA GLY A 290 -20.99 -7.33 23.69
C GLY A 290 -21.25 -8.03 22.36
N PHE A 291 -21.78 -9.25 22.41
CA PHE A 291 -22.25 -9.99 21.24
C PHE A 291 -23.78 -9.91 21.17
N PRO A 292 -24.32 -8.94 20.42
CA PRO A 292 -25.76 -8.76 20.33
C PRO A 292 -26.39 -9.84 19.44
N GLN A 293 -27.61 -10.25 19.79
CA GLN A 293 -28.41 -11.14 18.95
C GLN A 293 -29.20 -10.31 17.93
N ARG A 294 -29.32 -10.81 16.70
CA ARG A 294 -30.15 -10.21 15.66
C ARG A 294 -31.62 -10.59 15.94
N GLY A 295 -32.47 -9.58 16.09
CA GLY A 295 -33.90 -9.75 16.26
C GLY A 295 -34.60 -10.12 14.95
N ALA A 296 -35.81 -10.67 15.06
CA ALA A 296 -36.66 -10.99 13.90
C ALA A 296 -36.99 -9.75 13.06
N GLU A 297 -37.06 -9.93 11.74
CA GLU A 297 -37.21 -8.83 10.77
C GLU A 297 -38.59 -8.14 10.81
N THR A 298 -39.58 -8.79 11.40
CA THR A 298 -40.97 -8.30 11.48
C THR A 298 -41.22 -7.29 12.61
N ILE A 299 -40.25 -7.07 13.50
CA ILE A 299 -40.43 -6.22 14.68
C ILE A 299 -40.01 -4.79 14.35
N ILE A 300 -40.97 -3.86 14.41
CA ILE A 300 -40.69 -2.42 14.31
C ILE A 300 -40.08 -1.96 15.63
N ALA A 301 -38.94 -1.30 15.57
CA ALA A 301 -38.29 -0.76 16.75
C ALA A 301 -37.59 0.55 16.48
N ILE A 302 -37.58 1.40 17.51
CA ILE A 302 -36.83 2.65 17.47
C ILE A 302 -35.35 2.31 17.65
N CYS A 303 -34.55 2.69 16.66
CA CYS A 303 -33.10 2.49 16.69
C CYS A 303 -32.45 3.58 17.54
N SER A 304 -31.60 3.21 18.50
CA SER A 304 -30.85 4.15 19.34
C SER A 304 -29.82 5.00 18.57
N CYS A 305 -29.43 4.58 17.36
CA CYS A 305 -28.49 5.32 16.52
C CYS A 305 -29.17 6.48 15.78
N HIS A 306 -30.33 6.22 15.17
CA HIS A 306 -31.02 7.18 14.29
C HIS A 306 -32.20 7.88 14.98
N LYS A 307 -32.64 7.37 16.15
CA LYS A 307 -33.86 7.80 16.85
C LYS A 307 -35.13 7.71 15.98
N GLU A 308 -35.07 6.91 14.92
CA GLU A 308 -36.16 6.66 13.98
C GLU A 308 -36.64 5.21 14.11
N PRO A 309 -37.94 4.95 13.88
CA PRO A 309 -38.46 3.60 13.78
C PRO A 309 -37.93 2.97 12.49
N LYS A 310 -37.07 1.96 12.63
CA LYS A 310 -36.63 1.12 11.50
C LYS A 310 -37.43 -0.18 11.50
N VAL A 311 -37.89 -0.55 10.31
CA VAL A 311 -38.50 -1.86 10.04
C VAL A 311 -37.37 -2.79 9.59
N GLY A 312 -37.19 -3.91 10.28
CA GLY A 312 -36.13 -4.88 9.98
C GLY A 312 -35.32 -5.31 11.19
N GLY A 313 -34.60 -6.43 11.04
CA GLY A 313 -33.91 -7.11 12.13
C GLY A 313 -32.73 -6.32 12.67
N GLY A 314 -32.93 -5.57 13.76
CA GLY A 314 -31.88 -4.88 14.49
C GLY A 314 -31.17 -5.77 15.51
N TYR A 315 -30.02 -5.30 15.99
CA TYR A 315 -29.21 -5.95 17.01
C TYR A 315 -29.57 -5.43 18.40
N THR A 316 -29.77 -6.33 19.36
CA THR A 316 -30.09 -5.96 20.75
C THR A 316 -28.84 -6.00 21.62
N CYS A 317 -28.49 -4.87 22.24
CA CYS A 317 -27.39 -4.79 23.18
C CYS A 317 -27.62 -5.74 24.38
N PRO A 318 -26.64 -6.58 24.76
CA PRO A 318 -26.81 -7.53 25.86
C PRO A 318 -26.81 -6.87 27.26
N GLN A 319 -26.35 -5.62 27.39
CA GLN A 319 -26.21 -4.96 28.69
C GLN A 319 -27.36 -3.99 29.00
N CYS A 320 -27.80 -3.19 28.03
CA CYS A 320 -28.87 -2.20 28.21
C CYS A 320 -30.11 -2.46 27.37
N PHE A 321 -30.13 -3.53 26.57
CA PHE A 321 -31.23 -3.89 25.65
C PHE A 321 -31.57 -2.83 24.60
N ALA A 322 -30.71 -1.82 24.42
CA ALA A 322 -30.80 -0.85 23.35
C ALA A 322 -30.73 -1.54 21.98
N ARG A 323 -31.51 -1.04 21.02
CA ARG A 323 -31.52 -1.58 19.66
C ARG A 323 -30.65 -0.75 18.73
N VAL A 324 -29.78 -1.44 18.01
CA VAL A 324 -28.77 -0.88 17.12
C VAL A 324 -29.00 -1.45 15.72
N CYS A 325 -28.82 -0.63 14.68
CA CYS A 325 -29.08 -1.05 13.31
C CYS A 325 -27.91 -1.81 12.67
N GLU A 326 -26.68 -1.42 12.98
CA GLU A 326 -25.48 -1.90 12.30
C GLU A 326 -24.39 -2.24 13.31
N LEU A 327 -23.56 -3.21 12.95
CA LEU A 327 -22.38 -3.63 13.71
C LEU A 327 -21.15 -3.53 12.81
N PRO A 328 -19.96 -3.31 13.37
CA PRO A 328 -19.70 -3.06 14.79
C PRO A 328 -19.90 -1.59 15.16
N THR A 329 -20.44 -1.33 16.35
CA THR A 329 -20.72 0.02 16.85
C THR A 329 -20.63 0.07 18.36
N GLU A 330 -20.35 1.24 18.91
CA GLU A 330 -20.45 1.49 20.35
C GLU A 330 -21.89 1.80 20.74
N CYS A 331 -22.35 1.23 21.86
CA CYS A 331 -23.71 1.45 22.31
C CYS A 331 -23.87 2.84 22.95
N ASN A 332 -24.69 3.70 22.34
CA ASN A 332 -24.96 5.07 22.81
C ASN A 332 -25.53 5.18 24.25
N ILE A 333 -26.03 4.09 24.84
CA ILE A 333 -26.61 4.11 26.20
C ILE A 333 -25.61 3.64 27.25
N CYS A 334 -24.88 2.54 26.99
CA CYS A 334 -24.02 1.91 27.98
C CYS A 334 -22.52 1.96 27.65
N GLY A 335 -22.13 2.48 26.48
CA GLY A 335 -20.74 2.56 26.02
C GLY A 335 -20.10 1.21 25.67
N LEU A 336 -20.84 0.10 25.71
CA LEU A 336 -20.31 -1.22 25.37
C LEU A 336 -20.08 -1.34 23.86
N THR A 337 -18.88 -1.75 23.44
CA THR A 337 -18.59 -2.06 22.03
C THR A 337 -19.33 -3.32 21.61
N LEU A 338 -20.20 -3.20 20.62
CA LEU A 338 -21.02 -4.29 20.08
C LEU A 338 -20.37 -4.85 18.82
N VAL A 339 -20.11 -6.15 18.82
CA VAL A 339 -19.37 -6.84 17.77
C VAL A 339 -20.04 -8.18 17.45
N SER A 340 -19.96 -8.61 16.18
CA SER A 340 -20.40 -9.95 15.78
C SER A 340 -19.21 -10.92 15.76
N SER A 341 -19.42 -12.20 16.04
CA SER A 341 -18.35 -13.21 15.96
C SER A 341 -17.66 -13.25 14.59
N PRO A 342 -18.36 -13.10 13.44
CA PRO A 342 -17.71 -12.98 12.13
C PRO A 342 -16.71 -11.82 12.02
N HIS A 343 -16.94 -10.70 12.69
CA HIS A 343 -16.03 -9.55 12.66
C HIS A 343 -14.69 -9.89 13.32
N LEU A 344 -14.72 -10.57 14.46
CA LEU A 344 -13.49 -11.04 15.12
C LEU A 344 -12.77 -12.11 14.28
N ALA A 345 -13.53 -13.02 13.68
CA ALA A 345 -12.99 -14.06 12.82
C ALA A 345 -12.26 -13.47 11.60
N ARG A 346 -12.79 -12.38 11.01
CA ARG A 346 -12.09 -11.68 9.93
C ARG A 346 -10.73 -11.16 10.39
N SER A 347 -10.60 -10.54 11.55
CA SER A 347 -9.28 -10.06 12.01
C SER A 347 -8.27 -11.16 12.38
N TYR A 348 -8.70 -12.42 12.45
CA TYR A 348 -7.87 -13.55 12.88
C TYR A 348 -6.71 -13.86 11.92
N HIS A 349 -6.86 -13.60 10.62
CA HIS A 349 -5.81 -13.88 9.63
C HIS A 349 -4.57 -13.00 9.81
N HIS A 350 -4.71 -11.83 10.44
CA HIS A 350 -3.57 -10.98 10.80
C HIS A 350 -2.73 -11.58 11.94
N LEU A 351 -3.37 -12.36 12.83
CA LEU A 351 -2.70 -12.99 13.97
C LEU A 351 -1.90 -14.22 13.54
N PHE A 352 -2.42 -14.99 12.58
CA PHE A 352 -1.81 -16.22 12.10
C PHE A 352 -1.73 -16.22 10.57
N PRO A 353 -0.83 -15.42 9.98
CA PRO A 353 -0.69 -15.36 8.53
C PRO A 353 -0.15 -16.69 7.97
N VAL A 354 -0.53 -16.99 6.72
CA VAL A 354 0.06 -18.10 5.96
C VAL A 354 1.52 -17.76 5.66
N LEU A 355 2.41 -18.75 5.83
CA LEU A 355 3.81 -18.60 5.48
C LEU A 355 3.96 -18.52 3.95
N PRO A 356 4.80 -17.61 3.43
CA PRO A 356 5.09 -17.56 2.00
C PRO A 356 5.53 -18.92 1.48
N PHE A 357 5.00 -19.31 0.32
CA PHE A 357 5.36 -20.58 -0.30
C PHE A 357 6.77 -20.53 -0.91
N ASN A 358 7.45 -21.67 -0.93
CA ASN A 358 8.78 -21.81 -1.52
C ASN A 358 8.66 -21.95 -3.04
N GLU A 359 9.45 -21.19 -3.79
CA GLU A 359 9.61 -21.43 -5.22
C GLU A 359 10.19 -22.82 -5.42
N ALA A 360 9.49 -23.65 -6.19
CA ALA A 360 10.01 -24.92 -6.63
C ALA A 360 10.15 -24.84 -8.15
N SER A 361 11.38 -24.88 -8.64
CA SER A 361 11.65 -25.09 -10.06
C SER A 361 11.62 -26.60 -10.33
N VAL A 362 10.94 -27.03 -11.39
CA VAL A 362 11.08 -28.40 -11.88
C VAL A 362 12.56 -28.60 -12.28
N ALA A 363 13.32 -29.33 -11.47
CA ALA A 363 14.65 -29.76 -11.88
C ALA A 363 14.52 -30.62 -13.16
N PRO A 364 15.41 -30.45 -14.16
CA PRO A 364 15.34 -31.23 -15.37
C PRO A 364 15.42 -32.72 -15.05
N LEU A 365 14.32 -33.40 -15.38
CA LEU A 365 14.04 -34.83 -15.38
C LEU A 365 15.29 -35.74 -15.21
N ASN A 366 15.74 -36.01 -13.99
CA ASN A 366 16.76 -37.03 -13.73
C ASN A 366 16.66 -37.71 -12.35
N SER A 367 15.51 -37.61 -11.68
CA SER A 367 15.25 -38.32 -10.43
C SER A 367 13.85 -38.91 -10.44
N TYR A 368 13.74 -40.20 -10.11
CA TYR A 368 12.53 -41.03 -10.01
C TYR A 368 11.47 -40.56 -8.98
N GLN A 369 11.42 -39.26 -8.66
CA GLN A 369 10.42 -38.67 -7.79
C GLN A 369 9.24 -38.22 -8.64
N LYS A 370 8.04 -38.73 -8.32
CA LYS A 370 6.77 -38.34 -8.94
C LYS A 370 6.59 -36.83 -8.80
N SER A 371 6.95 -36.07 -9.83
CA SER A 371 6.64 -34.65 -9.88
C SER A 371 5.12 -34.49 -9.86
N PRO A 372 4.57 -33.63 -8.99
CA PRO A 372 3.15 -33.31 -8.97
C PRO A 372 2.76 -32.76 -10.34
N ARG A 373 1.79 -33.41 -10.99
CA ARG A 373 1.34 -32.97 -12.32
C ARG A 373 0.33 -31.84 -12.24
N THR A 374 -0.38 -31.71 -11.12
CA THR A 374 -1.51 -30.79 -10.96
C THR A 374 -1.39 -29.92 -9.71
N CYS A 375 -1.96 -28.72 -9.78
CA CYS A 375 -2.14 -27.82 -8.65
C CYS A 375 -3.12 -28.45 -7.64
N PHE A 376 -2.77 -28.47 -6.35
CA PHE A 376 -3.63 -29.06 -5.32
C PHE A 376 -4.99 -28.35 -5.21
N SER A 377 -5.05 -27.04 -5.48
CA SER A 377 -6.27 -26.24 -5.31
C SER A 377 -7.17 -26.25 -6.56
N CYS A 378 -6.64 -25.84 -7.71
CA CYS A 378 -7.42 -25.71 -8.95
C CYS A 378 -7.35 -26.93 -9.88
N GLN A 379 -6.54 -27.94 -9.53
CA GLN A 379 -6.32 -29.16 -10.32
C GLN A 379 -5.77 -28.94 -11.74
N GLN A 380 -5.37 -27.71 -12.10
CA GLN A 380 -4.72 -27.41 -13.37
C GLN A 380 -3.35 -28.07 -13.46
N ASP A 381 -2.98 -28.52 -14.66
CA ASP A 381 -1.68 -29.10 -14.92
C ASP A 381 -0.56 -28.06 -14.73
N LEU A 382 0.37 -28.35 -13.83
CA LEU A 382 1.54 -27.53 -13.57
C LEU A 382 2.62 -27.71 -14.63
N LEU A 383 2.54 -28.75 -15.46
CA LEU A 383 3.47 -29.01 -16.56
C LEU A 383 2.85 -28.54 -17.88
N ASN A 384 2.98 -27.25 -18.19
CA ASN A 384 2.50 -26.75 -19.47
C ASN A 384 3.47 -27.21 -20.58
N TYR A 385 2.99 -28.07 -21.48
CA TYR A 385 3.76 -28.68 -22.58
C TYR A 385 4.08 -27.60 -23.63
N GLY A 386 5.18 -26.85 -23.45
CA GLY A 386 5.65 -25.93 -24.51
C GLY A 386 6.49 -24.72 -24.09
N SER A 387 6.54 -24.34 -22.81
CA SER A 387 7.39 -23.23 -22.37
C SER A 387 8.31 -23.65 -21.22
N LYS A 388 9.56 -23.21 -21.31
CA LYS A 388 10.63 -23.50 -20.35
C LYS A 388 10.17 -23.12 -18.93
N SER A 389 10.26 -24.07 -18.00
CA SER A 389 9.98 -23.93 -16.55
C SER A 389 8.66 -23.22 -16.20
N SER A 390 7.57 -23.98 -16.08
CA SER A 390 6.41 -23.51 -15.34
C SER A 390 6.78 -23.33 -13.87
N LEU A 391 6.83 -22.06 -13.43
CA LEU A 391 7.06 -21.72 -12.04
C LEU A 391 5.87 -22.21 -11.21
N HIS A 392 6.14 -23.00 -10.20
CA HIS A 392 5.14 -23.42 -9.22
C HIS A 392 5.68 -23.21 -7.81
N VAL A 393 4.77 -23.03 -6.87
CA VAL A 393 5.13 -22.79 -5.47
C VAL A 393 4.72 -23.96 -4.61
N SER A 394 5.44 -24.17 -3.52
CA SER A 394 5.21 -25.28 -2.58
C SER A 394 5.04 -24.76 -1.16
N CYS A 395 4.01 -25.26 -0.47
CA CYS A 395 3.78 -24.89 0.93
C CYS A 395 4.82 -25.56 1.84
N PRO A 396 5.55 -24.81 2.70
CA PRO A 396 6.60 -25.37 3.56
C PRO A 396 6.07 -26.31 4.65
N LYS A 397 4.76 -26.29 4.95
CA LYS A 397 4.14 -27.13 5.99
C LYS A 397 3.62 -28.46 5.45
N CYS A 398 2.82 -28.43 4.38
CA CYS A 398 2.17 -29.63 3.84
C CYS A 398 2.86 -30.20 2.58
N ASN A 399 3.90 -29.50 2.07
CA ASN A 399 4.65 -29.84 0.85
C ASN A 399 3.75 -30.08 -0.38
N GLN A 400 2.56 -29.45 -0.41
CA GLN A 400 1.67 -29.44 -1.58
C GLN A 400 2.07 -28.31 -2.53
N TYR A 401 1.75 -28.52 -3.81
CA TYR A 401 2.14 -27.64 -4.91
C TYR A 401 0.94 -26.85 -5.42
N PHE A 402 1.17 -25.57 -5.70
CA PHE A 402 0.17 -24.63 -6.15
C PHE A 402 0.67 -23.84 -7.38
N CYS A 403 -0.26 -23.46 -8.26
CA CYS A 403 0.04 -22.50 -9.33
C CYS A 403 0.14 -21.07 -8.76
N LEU A 404 0.69 -20.15 -9.55
CA LEU A 404 0.88 -18.74 -9.16
C LEU A 404 -0.43 -18.02 -8.82
N ASP A 405 -1.51 -18.32 -9.54
CA ASP A 405 -2.83 -17.72 -9.27
C ASP A 405 -3.41 -18.23 -7.93
N CYS A 406 -3.23 -19.52 -7.62
CA CYS A 406 -3.62 -20.09 -6.34
C CYS A 406 -2.77 -19.55 -5.19
N ASP A 407 -1.49 -19.28 -5.42
CA ASP A 407 -0.61 -18.64 -4.44
C ASP A 407 -1.14 -17.27 -4.02
N ILE A 408 -1.46 -16.41 -4.99
CA ILE A 408 -2.05 -15.08 -4.76
C ILE A 408 -3.38 -15.23 -4.00
N TYR A 409 -4.28 -16.07 -4.50
CA TYR A 409 -5.59 -16.27 -3.89
C TYR A 409 -5.52 -16.78 -2.44
N ILE A 410 -4.60 -17.71 -2.14
CA ILE A 410 -4.42 -18.28 -0.81
C ILE A 410 -3.98 -17.21 0.19
N HIS A 411 -3.09 -16.32 -0.22
CA HIS A 411 -2.50 -15.32 0.67
C HIS A 411 -3.30 -14.02 0.75
N GLU A 412 -4.03 -13.63 -0.30
CA GLU A 412 -4.82 -12.38 -0.34
C GLU A 412 -6.29 -12.55 0.06
N SER A 413 -6.92 -13.69 -0.24
CA SER A 413 -8.36 -13.87 -0.03
C SER A 413 -8.69 -14.99 0.95
N LEU A 414 -8.08 -16.16 0.79
CA LEU A 414 -8.43 -17.33 1.60
C LEU A 414 -7.79 -17.31 3.00
N HIS A 415 -6.58 -16.74 3.07
CA HIS A 415 -5.70 -16.69 4.24
C HIS A 415 -5.49 -18.03 4.96
N ASN A 416 -5.72 -19.15 4.27
CA ASN A 416 -5.54 -20.50 4.78
C ASN A 416 -5.04 -21.39 3.65
N CYS A 417 -4.06 -22.26 3.92
CA CYS A 417 -3.56 -23.20 2.94
C CYS A 417 -4.49 -24.44 2.88
N PRO A 418 -5.17 -24.72 1.76
CA PRO A 418 -6.09 -25.87 1.64
C PRO A 418 -5.42 -27.19 1.99
N GLY A 419 -4.16 -27.39 1.57
CA GLY A 419 -3.41 -28.62 1.86
C GLY A 419 -3.08 -28.82 3.34
N CYS A 420 -3.00 -27.75 4.14
CA CYS A 420 -2.79 -27.85 5.59
C CYS A 420 -4.10 -28.21 6.30
N GLU A 421 -5.22 -27.60 5.88
CA GLU A 421 -6.53 -27.90 6.47
C GLU A 421 -7.03 -29.31 6.10
N SER A 422 -6.75 -29.79 4.89
CA SER A 422 -7.10 -31.17 4.50
C SER A 422 -6.27 -32.24 5.21
N ARG A 423 -5.04 -31.90 5.62
CA ARG A 423 -4.10 -32.79 6.32
C ARG A 423 -4.03 -32.44 7.80
N ARG A 424 -5.17 -32.22 8.47
CA ARG A 424 -5.19 -32.30 9.94
C ARG A 424 -4.80 -33.72 10.36
N GLU A 425 -3.50 -34.01 10.36
CA GLU A 425 -2.91 -35.07 11.13
C GLU A 425 -3.39 -34.86 12.57
N SER A 426 -4.20 -35.80 13.02
CA SER A 426 -4.38 -36.20 14.42
C SER A 426 -3.48 -35.48 15.43
N ILE A 427 -3.87 -34.30 15.91
CA ILE A 427 -3.30 -33.69 17.13
C ILE A 427 -3.95 -34.34 18.37
N LEU A 428 -4.10 -35.66 18.33
CA LEU A 428 -4.51 -36.53 19.43
C LEU A 428 -3.70 -37.82 19.33
N SER A 429 -2.44 -37.74 19.74
CA SER A 429 -1.65 -38.87 20.24
C SER A 429 -0.55 -38.34 21.15
#